data_AF-A0A925LG77-F1
#
_entry.id   AF-A0A925LG77-F1
#
_cell.length_a   1.000
_cell.length_b   1.000
_cell.length_c   1.000
_cell.angle_alpha   90.00
_cell.angle_beta   90.00
_cell.angle_gamma   90.00
#
_symmetry.space_group_name_H-M   'P 1'
#
loop_
_entity.id
_entity.type
_entity.pdbx_description
1 polymer ?
#
loop_
_entity_poly.entity_id
_entity_poly.type
_entity_poly.pdbx_seq_one_letter_code
_entity_poly.pdbx_strand_id
1 'polypeptide(L)'
;MITMFKYSHLSAKISAMKGKMLSEDDYLAMISKKNVLEVATYLKNETYYSTAFQTLNEKDVHRDYLEVMLVRAEITDALKIAKYLTGKDKKIYRYVYRKQEIEDLKKMLRTLQMGKRLTDIDRKTLFISKYSKIDFNETLRARNITELVESIRGTKFYGILKPLILEENKIDLFSAEMALDM
;
A
#
# COMPACT_ATOMS: atom_id res chain seq x y z
N MET A 1 -32.79 16.36 -13.99
CA MET A 1 -31.69 16.52 -14.97
C MET A 1 -30.45 17.22 -14.35
N ILE A 2 -29.99 16.82 -13.14
CA ILE A 2 -28.98 17.58 -12.36
C ILE A 2 -27.75 16.73 -11.95
N THR A 3 -27.76 15.41 -12.12
CA THR A 3 -26.66 14.53 -11.66
C THR A 3 -25.50 14.34 -12.66
N MET A 4 -25.66 14.75 -13.93
CA MET A 4 -24.66 14.52 -14.98
C MET A 4 -23.53 15.57 -15.03
N PHE A 5 -23.70 16.73 -14.38
CA PHE A 5 -22.76 17.85 -14.45
C PHE A 5 -21.80 17.98 -13.25
N LYS A 6 -22.05 17.26 -12.15
CA LYS A 6 -21.29 17.48 -10.90
C LYS A 6 -19.80 17.15 -11.03
N TYR A 7 -19.43 16.31 -12.02
CA TYR A 7 -18.08 15.77 -12.18
C TYR A 7 -17.68 15.56 -13.66
N SER A 8 -18.21 16.33 -14.62
CA SER A 8 -17.87 16.17 -16.06
C SER A 8 -16.36 16.29 -16.33
N HIS A 9 -15.69 17.26 -15.69
CA HIS A 9 -14.23 17.42 -15.74
C HIS A 9 -13.48 16.24 -15.10
N LEU A 10 -14.04 15.63 -14.05
CA LEU A 10 -13.47 14.43 -13.44
C LEU A 10 -13.59 13.22 -14.36
N SER A 11 -14.70 13.08 -15.09
CA SER A 11 -14.87 12.02 -16.07
C SER A 11 -13.81 12.11 -17.16
N ALA A 12 -13.56 13.30 -17.70
CA ALA A 12 -12.48 13.51 -18.67
C ALA A 12 -11.09 13.16 -18.08
N LYS A 13 -10.83 13.55 -16.82
CA LYS A 13 -9.58 13.21 -16.12
C LYS A 13 -9.41 11.70 -15.96
N ILE A 14 -10.46 11.00 -15.54
CA ILE A 14 -10.47 9.54 -15.38
C ILE A 14 -10.24 8.85 -16.73
N SER A 15 -10.93 9.28 -17.80
CA SER A 15 -10.73 8.74 -19.14
C SER A 15 -9.29 8.92 -19.63
N ALA A 16 -8.70 10.11 -19.41
CA ALA A 16 -7.31 10.38 -19.76
C ALA A 16 -6.31 9.55 -18.94
N MET A 17 -6.64 9.18 -17.69
CA MET A 17 -5.82 8.28 -16.88
C MET A 17 -5.98 6.82 -17.32
N LYS A 18 -7.21 6.40 -17.64
CA LYS A 18 -7.50 5.06 -18.18
C LYS A 18 -6.77 4.79 -19.49
N GLY A 19 -6.67 5.78 -20.37
CA GLY A 19 -5.91 5.67 -21.62
C GLY A 19 -4.39 5.45 -21.44
N LYS A 20 -3.88 5.51 -20.20
CA LYS A 20 -2.48 5.24 -19.85
C LYS A 20 -2.28 3.95 -19.08
N MET A 21 -3.36 3.18 -18.86
CA MET A 21 -3.26 1.86 -18.23
C MET A 21 -2.52 0.92 -19.17
N LEU A 22 -1.91 -0.10 -18.58
CA LEU A 22 -1.23 -1.15 -19.33
C LEU A 22 -2.21 -1.81 -20.30
N SER A 23 -1.78 -1.89 -21.54
CA SER A 23 -2.45 -2.58 -22.64
C SER A 23 -2.17 -4.08 -22.58
N GLU A 24 -2.89 -4.85 -23.39
CA GLU A 24 -2.62 -6.29 -23.55
C GLU A 24 -1.19 -6.54 -24.05
N ASP A 25 -0.70 -5.72 -24.99
CA ASP A 25 0.66 -5.80 -25.51
C ASP A 25 1.70 -5.56 -24.40
N ASP A 26 1.44 -4.63 -23.48
CA ASP A 26 2.32 -4.41 -22.33
C ASP A 26 2.41 -5.65 -21.44
N TYR A 27 1.29 -6.34 -21.21
CA TYR A 27 1.29 -7.60 -20.47
C TYR A 27 2.03 -8.71 -21.21
N LEU A 28 1.83 -8.86 -22.52
CA LEU A 28 2.54 -9.85 -23.34
C LEU A 28 4.05 -9.59 -23.34
N ALA A 29 4.47 -8.34 -23.47
CA ALA A 29 5.87 -7.93 -23.39
C ALA A 29 6.49 -8.20 -22.01
N MET A 30 5.74 -8.02 -20.92
CA MET A 30 6.20 -8.35 -19.57
C MET A 30 6.30 -9.85 -19.32
N ILE A 31 5.35 -10.65 -19.83
CA ILE A 31 5.37 -12.13 -19.71
C ILE A 31 6.62 -12.71 -20.38
N SER A 32 7.09 -12.10 -21.47
CA SER A 32 8.28 -12.57 -22.17
C SER A 32 9.61 -12.20 -21.49
N LYS A 33 9.59 -11.45 -20.38
CA LYS A 33 10.80 -11.05 -19.64
C LYS A 33 11.33 -12.17 -18.77
N LYS A 34 12.65 -12.24 -18.60
CA LYS A 34 13.30 -13.36 -17.90
C LYS A 34 13.31 -13.23 -16.39
N ASN A 35 13.17 -12.02 -15.86
CA ASN A 35 13.30 -11.74 -14.44
C ASN A 35 12.57 -10.44 -14.05
N VAL A 36 12.44 -10.23 -12.74
CA VAL A 36 11.73 -9.07 -12.15
C VAL A 36 12.38 -7.74 -12.53
N LEU A 37 13.70 -7.71 -12.68
CA LEU A 37 14.41 -6.50 -13.08
C LEU A 37 14.00 -6.07 -14.49
N GLU A 38 13.99 -6.99 -15.45
CA GLU A 38 13.54 -6.70 -16.82
C GLU A 38 12.08 -6.21 -16.87
N VAL A 39 11.20 -6.77 -16.03
CA VAL A 39 9.81 -6.28 -15.88
C VAL A 39 9.79 -4.86 -15.33
N ALA A 40 10.54 -4.58 -14.27
CA ALA A 40 10.61 -3.24 -13.68
C ALA A 40 11.20 -2.20 -14.65
N THR A 41 12.22 -2.58 -15.42
CA THR A 41 12.82 -1.75 -16.47
C THR A 41 11.82 -1.48 -17.59
N TYR A 42 11.06 -2.48 -18.02
CA TYR A 42 9.99 -2.29 -19.01
C TYR A 42 8.92 -1.32 -18.50
N LEU A 43 8.40 -1.52 -17.29
CA LEU A 43 7.45 -0.62 -16.65
C LEU A 43 8.01 0.82 -16.58
N LYS A 44 9.28 0.98 -16.23
CA LYS A 44 9.94 2.29 -16.14
C LYS A 44 10.09 2.98 -17.49
N ASN A 45 10.48 2.26 -18.54
CA ASN A 45 10.91 2.89 -19.79
C ASN A 45 9.80 2.95 -20.83
N GLU A 46 8.94 1.94 -20.90
CA GLU A 46 7.99 1.74 -21.99
C GLU A 46 6.54 2.04 -21.61
N THR A 47 6.27 2.38 -20.35
CA THR A 47 4.90 2.61 -19.85
C THR A 47 4.76 3.92 -19.09
N TYR A 48 3.52 4.25 -18.69
CA TYR A 48 3.23 5.42 -17.87
C TYR A 48 3.89 5.41 -16.47
N TYR A 49 4.36 4.25 -16.01
CA TYR A 49 5.02 4.13 -14.70
C TYR A 49 6.41 4.79 -14.62
N SER A 50 6.95 5.32 -15.73
CA SER A 50 8.24 6.01 -15.77
C SER A 50 8.47 6.98 -14.61
N THR A 51 7.48 7.81 -14.27
CA THR A 51 7.59 8.79 -13.18
C THR A 51 7.63 8.11 -11.81
N ALA A 52 6.84 7.07 -11.59
CA ALA A 52 6.83 6.32 -10.33
C ALA A 52 8.12 5.53 -10.13
N PHE A 53 8.82 5.20 -11.22
CA PHE A 53 10.02 4.36 -11.24
C PHE A 53 11.32 5.15 -11.43
N GLN A 54 11.29 6.48 -11.36
CA GLN A 54 12.50 7.32 -11.55
C GLN A 54 13.61 6.97 -10.56
N THR A 55 13.25 6.67 -9.31
CA THR A 55 14.20 6.31 -8.25
C THR A 55 14.51 4.81 -8.20
N LEU A 56 14.05 4.02 -9.17
CA LEU A 56 14.37 2.60 -9.28
C LEU A 56 15.87 2.46 -9.57
N ASN A 57 16.61 1.93 -8.59
CA ASN A 57 17.97 1.46 -8.77
C ASN A 57 17.91 -0.02 -9.18
N GLU A 58 18.43 -0.34 -10.36
CA GLU A 58 18.39 -1.67 -10.98
C GLU A 58 19.02 -2.77 -10.10
N LYS A 59 19.92 -2.41 -9.20
CA LYS A 59 20.58 -3.34 -8.27
C LYS A 59 19.72 -3.76 -7.07
N ASP A 60 18.65 -3.02 -6.77
CA ASP A 60 17.80 -3.22 -5.58
C ASP A 60 16.40 -3.77 -5.94
N VAL A 61 16.18 -4.17 -7.20
CA VAL A 61 14.85 -4.55 -7.67
C VAL A 61 14.53 -5.99 -7.28
N HIS A 62 13.82 -6.12 -6.16
CA HIS A 62 13.10 -7.33 -5.78
C HIS A 62 11.59 -7.17 -5.95
N ARG A 63 10.89 -8.30 -6.01
CA ARG A 63 9.44 -8.36 -6.21
C ARG A 63 8.68 -7.49 -5.19
N ASP A 64 8.98 -7.62 -3.90
CA ASP A 64 8.32 -6.86 -2.85
C ASP A 64 8.49 -5.34 -3.03
N TYR A 65 9.68 -4.90 -3.43
CA TYR A 65 9.93 -3.49 -3.66
C TYR A 65 9.16 -2.97 -4.88
N LEU A 66 9.14 -3.75 -5.96
CA LEU A 66 8.37 -3.47 -7.16
C LEU A 66 6.87 -3.34 -6.86
N GLU A 67 6.30 -4.26 -6.08
CA GLU A 67 4.90 -4.24 -5.67
C GLU A 67 4.58 -2.97 -4.86
N VAL A 68 5.43 -2.59 -3.89
CA VAL A 68 5.24 -1.33 -3.15
C VAL A 68 5.30 -0.10 -4.05
N MET A 69 6.17 -0.08 -5.06
CA MET A 69 6.24 1.02 -6.03
C MET A 69 4.96 1.13 -6.87
N LEU A 70 4.40 0.01 -7.31
CA LEU A 70 3.13 -0.02 -8.02
C LEU A 70 1.97 0.47 -7.15
N VAL A 71 1.89 0.04 -5.89
CA VAL A 71 0.89 0.54 -4.93
C VAL A 71 1.04 2.04 -4.69
N ARG A 72 2.26 2.56 -4.58
CA ARG A 72 2.51 4.01 -4.46
C ARG A 72 2.05 4.77 -5.70
N ALA A 73 2.23 4.21 -6.90
CA ALA A 73 1.73 4.78 -8.14
C ALA A 73 0.20 4.83 -8.16
N GLU A 74 -0.46 3.73 -7.79
CA GLU A 74 -1.92 3.64 -7.66
C GLU A 74 -2.45 4.69 -6.68
N ILE A 75 -1.86 4.81 -5.49
CA ILE A 75 -2.27 5.80 -4.48
C ILE A 75 -2.02 7.24 -4.97
N THR A 76 -0.94 7.47 -5.70
CA THR A 76 -0.67 8.79 -6.30
C THR A 76 -1.75 9.17 -7.31
N ASP A 77 -2.15 8.23 -8.16
CA ASP A 77 -3.23 8.42 -9.12
C ASP A 77 -4.59 8.59 -8.45
N ALA A 78 -4.87 7.79 -7.42
CA ALA A 78 -6.03 7.95 -6.56
C ALA A 78 -6.10 9.38 -5.99
N LEU A 79 -5.01 9.90 -5.46
CA LEU A 79 -4.95 11.26 -4.91
C LEU A 79 -5.13 12.34 -5.97
N LYS A 80 -4.68 12.13 -7.21
CA LYS A 80 -4.96 13.07 -8.32
C LYS A 80 -6.46 13.20 -8.56
N ILE A 81 -7.21 12.11 -8.48
CA ILE A 81 -8.67 12.11 -8.63
C ILE A 81 -9.33 12.74 -7.39
N ALA A 82 -8.87 12.39 -6.19
CA ALA A 82 -9.38 12.89 -4.91
C ALA A 82 -9.35 14.42 -4.79
N LYS A 83 -8.42 15.10 -5.46
CA LYS A 83 -8.33 16.57 -5.50
C LYS A 83 -9.59 17.24 -6.07
N TYR A 84 -10.33 16.56 -6.92
CA TYR A 84 -11.54 17.07 -7.58
C TYR A 84 -12.83 16.68 -6.85
N LEU A 85 -12.74 15.87 -5.78
CA LEU A 85 -13.88 15.44 -4.99
C LEU A 85 -14.09 16.33 -3.76
N THR A 86 -15.35 16.43 -3.34
CA THR A 86 -15.75 17.24 -2.17
C THR A 86 -16.58 16.43 -1.18
N GLY A 87 -16.62 16.89 0.07
CA GLY A 87 -17.49 16.31 1.11
C GLY A 87 -17.23 14.82 1.39
N LYS A 88 -18.30 14.01 1.33
CA LYS A 88 -18.27 12.57 1.61
C LYS A 88 -17.47 11.78 0.56
N ASP A 89 -17.49 12.21 -0.70
CA ASP A 89 -16.82 11.53 -1.81
C ASP A 89 -15.28 11.53 -1.63
N LYS A 90 -14.73 12.60 -1.05
CA LYS A 90 -13.30 12.69 -0.70
C LYS A 90 -12.90 11.71 0.41
N LYS A 91 -13.83 11.30 1.28
CA LYS A 91 -13.55 10.34 2.36
C LYS A 91 -13.34 8.91 1.83
N ILE A 92 -13.91 8.56 0.67
CA ILE A 92 -13.73 7.26 0.02
C ILE A 92 -12.26 7.01 -0.31
N TYR A 93 -11.49 8.05 -0.62
CA TYR A 93 -10.05 7.91 -0.89
C TYR A 93 -9.23 7.45 0.31
N ARG A 94 -9.77 7.56 1.54
CA ARG A 94 -9.09 7.01 2.71
C ARG A 94 -8.98 5.49 2.68
N TYR A 95 -9.88 4.81 1.97
CA TYR A 95 -9.85 3.35 1.88
C TYR A 95 -8.68 2.84 1.04
N VAL A 96 -8.22 3.61 0.05
CA VAL A 96 -7.15 3.19 -0.86
C VAL A 96 -5.84 2.93 -0.10
N TYR A 97 -5.42 3.85 0.78
CA TYR A 97 -4.22 3.63 1.59
C TYR A 97 -4.47 2.75 2.82
N ARG A 98 -5.71 2.63 3.30
CA ARG A 98 -6.04 1.78 4.45
C ARG A 98 -5.75 0.31 4.16
N LYS A 99 -6.04 -0.17 2.94
CA LYS A 99 -5.68 -1.53 2.52
C LYS A 99 -4.18 -1.79 2.70
N GLN A 100 -3.36 -0.80 2.36
CA GLN A 100 -1.92 -0.96 2.47
C GLN A 100 -1.42 -0.85 3.92
N GLU A 101 -2.04 -0.01 4.75
CA GLU A 101 -1.79 -0.01 6.21
C GLU A 101 -2.06 -1.39 6.82
N ILE A 102 -3.13 -2.07 6.38
CA ILE A 102 -3.45 -3.44 6.81
C ILE A 102 -2.33 -4.41 6.41
N GLU A 103 -1.93 -4.41 5.13
CA GLU A 103 -0.87 -5.31 4.67
C GLU A 103 0.47 -5.09 5.40
N ASP A 104 0.84 -3.84 5.67
CA ASP A 104 2.03 -3.51 6.45
C ASP A 104 1.92 -4.05 7.90
N LEU A 105 0.74 -3.93 8.53
CA LEU A 105 0.50 -4.48 9.87
C LEU A 105 0.57 -6.01 9.88
N LYS A 106 -0.04 -6.69 8.91
CA LYS A 106 0.05 -8.15 8.78
C LYS A 106 1.51 -8.59 8.62
N LYS A 107 2.29 -7.86 7.81
CA LYS A 107 3.73 -8.12 7.64
C LYS A 107 4.49 -7.98 8.96
N MET A 108 4.20 -6.96 9.77
CA MET A 108 4.80 -6.77 11.09
C MET A 108 4.40 -7.88 12.06
N LEU A 109 3.12 -8.27 12.11
CA LEU A 109 2.62 -9.36 12.96
C LEU A 109 3.31 -10.69 12.63
N ARG A 110 3.37 -11.06 11.35
CA ARG A 110 4.10 -12.25 10.87
C ARG A 110 5.57 -12.22 11.28
N THR A 111 6.22 -11.08 11.13
CA THR A 111 7.65 -10.91 11.47
C THR A 111 7.91 -11.17 12.95
N LEU A 112 7.09 -10.60 13.83
CA LEU A 112 7.20 -10.82 15.27
C LEU A 112 6.91 -12.28 15.66
N GLN A 113 5.91 -12.90 15.03
CA GLN A 113 5.57 -14.30 15.31
C GLN A 113 6.68 -15.28 14.87
N MET A 114 7.43 -14.94 13.83
CA MET A 114 8.63 -15.67 13.42
C MET A 114 9.83 -15.46 14.36
N GLY A 115 9.69 -14.65 15.42
CA GLY A 115 10.77 -14.31 16.34
C GLY A 115 11.80 -13.32 15.76
N LYS A 116 11.46 -12.63 14.66
CA LYS A 116 12.34 -11.65 14.02
C LYS A 116 12.03 -10.24 14.55
N ARG A 117 13.02 -9.34 14.45
CA ARG A 117 12.85 -7.95 14.88
C ARG A 117 12.22 -7.14 13.77
N LEU A 118 11.29 -6.25 14.12
CA LEU A 118 10.68 -5.33 13.15
C LEU A 118 11.70 -4.37 12.52
N THR A 119 12.79 -4.07 13.22
CA THR A 119 13.91 -3.27 12.70
C THR A 119 14.58 -3.90 11.48
N ASP A 120 14.43 -5.22 11.28
CA ASP A 120 15.04 -5.96 10.18
C ASP A 120 14.17 -5.91 8.91
N ILE A 121 12.94 -5.38 9.01
CA ILE A 121 12.08 -5.17 7.85
C ILE A 121 12.67 -4.05 6.99
N ASP A 122 12.93 -4.36 5.71
CA ASP A 122 13.31 -3.33 4.75
C ASP A 122 12.17 -2.32 4.59
N ARG A 123 12.44 -1.09 5.03
CA ARG A 123 11.51 0.05 4.96
C ARG A 123 11.05 0.36 3.53
N LYS A 124 11.82 -0.01 2.50
CA LYS A 124 11.42 0.13 1.10
C LYS A 124 10.22 -0.74 0.74
N THR A 125 10.03 -1.84 1.47
CA THR A 125 8.92 -2.79 1.31
C THR A 125 7.69 -2.47 2.17
N LEU A 126 7.68 -1.29 2.80
CA LEU A 126 6.55 -0.77 3.56
C LEU A 126 5.97 0.47 2.87
N PHE A 127 4.68 0.69 3.06
CA PHE A 127 3.99 1.89 2.61
C PHE A 127 4.15 3.03 3.61
N ILE A 128 5.40 3.43 3.81
CA ILE A 128 5.73 4.64 4.57
C ILE A 128 5.26 5.84 3.76
N SER A 129 4.20 6.47 4.21
CA SER A 129 3.55 7.56 3.49
C SER A 129 2.97 8.57 4.46
N LYS A 130 3.05 9.85 4.08
CA LYS A 130 2.42 10.95 4.86
C LYS A 130 0.90 10.85 4.97
N TYR A 131 0.27 9.96 4.20
CA TYR A 131 -1.17 9.70 4.25
C TYR A 131 -1.54 8.60 5.22
N SER A 132 -0.58 7.77 5.65
CA SER A 132 -0.78 6.76 6.67
C SER A 132 -0.92 7.43 8.05
N LYS A 133 -1.77 6.84 8.89
CA LYS A 133 -1.91 7.23 10.30
C LYS A 133 -0.99 6.42 11.21
N ILE A 134 -0.34 5.39 10.69
CA ILE A 134 0.61 4.57 11.44
C ILE A 134 1.93 5.32 11.52
N ASP A 135 2.45 5.52 12.72
CA ASP A 135 3.82 6.00 12.91
C ASP A 135 4.81 4.84 12.75
N PHE A 136 5.31 4.68 11.53
CA PHE A 136 6.29 3.64 11.20
C PHE A 136 7.62 3.77 11.96
N ASN A 137 7.95 4.94 12.51
CA ASN A 137 9.16 5.07 13.33
C ASN A 137 8.96 4.48 14.71
N GLU A 138 7.73 4.56 15.24
CA GLU A 138 7.36 3.96 16.51
C GLU A 138 7.08 2.46 16.35
N THR A 139 6.26 2.07 15.37
CA THR A 139 5.87 0.66 15.20
C THR A 139 7.06 -0.25 14.91
N LEU A 140 8.04 0.18 14.12
CA LEU A 140 9.23 -0.62 13.81
C LEU A 140 10.18 -0.81 15.02
N ARG A 141 9.98 -0.07 16.12
CA ARG A 141 10.75 -0.23 17.35
C ARG A 141 10.14 -1.26 18.30
N ALA A 142 8.89 -1.65 18.08
CA ALA A 142 8.21 -2.63 18.90
C ALA A 142 8.92 -3.99 18.86
N ARG A 143 9.02 -4.63 20.03
CA ARG A 143 9.74 -5.90 20.22
C ARG A 143 8.84 -7.10 20.35
N ASN A 144 7.55 -6.89 20.57
CA ASN A 144 6.55 -7.93 20.74
C ASN A 144 5.18 -7.42 20.25
N ILE A 145 4.20 -8.33 20.18
CA ILE A 145 2.86 -8.03 19.66
C ILE A 145 2.18 -6.93 20.47
N THR A 146 2.31 -6.96 21.80
CA THR A 146 1.71 -5.97 22.68
C THR A 146 2.26 -4.57 22.40
N GLU A 147 3.58 -4.41 22.32
CA GLU A 147 4.21 -3.13 21.96
C GLU A 147 3.78 -2.66 20.56
N LEU A 148 3.68 -3.57 19.59
CA LEU A 148 3.22 -3.22 18.24
C LEU A 148 1.79 -2.69 18.28
N VAL A 149 0.88 -3.38 18.97
CA VAL A 149 -0.52 -2.93 19.09
C VAL A 149 -0.60 -1.62 19.87
N GLU A 150 0.18 -1.43 20.92
CA GLU A 150 0.21 -0.17 21.66
C GLU A 150 0.74 1.01 20.81
N SER A 151 1.74 0.78 19.96
CA SER A 151 2.30 1.82 19.08
C SER A 151 1.33 2.34 18.02
N ILE A 152 0.23 1.62 17.75
CA ILE A 152 -0.84 2.05 16.83
C ILE A 152 -2.08 2.57 17.57
N ARG A 153 -1.95 2.88 18.86
CA ARG A 153 -3.00 3.51 19.66
C ARG A 153 -3.46 4.81 19.00
N GLY A 154 -4.78 4.99 18.89
CA GLY A 154 -5.39 6.13 18.18
C GLY A 154 -5.69 5.86 16.69
N THR A 155 -5.23 4.73 16.15
CA THR A 155 -5.73 4.20 14.87
C THR A 155 -6.98 3.33 15.11
N LYS A 156 -7.72 3.03 14.04
CA LYS A 156 -8.83 2.06 14.10
C LYS A 156 -8.35 0.63 14.34
N PHE A 157 -7.11 0.33 13.95
CA PHE A 157 -6.51 -0.99 14.05
C PHE A 157 -6.25 -1.39 15.51
N TYR A 158 -5.97 -0.42 16.40
CA TYR A 158 -5.84 -0.69 17.83
C TYR A 158 -7.06 -1.40 18.40
N GLY A 159 -8.27 -0.88 18.14
CA GLY A 159 -9.51 -1.48 18.64
C GLY A 159 -9.81 -2.86 18.06
N ILE A 160 -9.24 -3.19 16.90
CA ILE A 160 -9.38 -4.49 16.23
C ILE A 160 -8.40 -5.51 16.83
N LEU A 161 -7.14 -5.12 17.00
CA LEU A 161 -6.07 -6.03 17.41
C LEU A 161 -5.94 -6.18 18.93
N LYS A 162 -6.23 -5.13 19.70
CA LYS A 162 -6.09 -5.15 21.17
C LYS A 162 -6.88 -6.28 21.84
N PRO A 163 -8.14 -6.56 21.47
CA PRO A 163 -8.91 -7.66 22.07
C PRO A 163 -8.41 -9.06 21.71
N LEU A 164 -7.58 -9.19 20.66
CA LEU A 164 -7.08 -10.46 20.16
C LEU A 164 -5.74 -10.87 20.79
N ILE A 165 -5.14 -10.01 21.61
CA ILE A 165 -3.89 -10.32 22.31
C ILE A 165 -4.17 -11.38 23.37
N LEU A 166 -3.45 -12.48 23.28
CA LEU A 166 -3.45 -13.59 24.22
C LEU A 166 -2.41 -13.36 25.33
N GLU A 167 -2.38 -14.26 26.30
CA GLU A 167 -1.31 -14.30 27.30
C GLU A 167 0.07 -14.44 26.64
N GLU A 168 1.12 -14.02 27.37
CA GLU A 168 2.52 -14.07 26.91
C GLU A 168 2.85 -13.23 25.65
N ASN A 169 2.05 -12.20 25.33
CA ASN A 169 2.23 -11.36 24.13
C ASN A 169 2.08 -12.12 22.80
N LYS A 170 1.26 -13.17 22.79
CA LYS A 170 0.92 -13.93 21.58
C LYS A 170 -0.37 -13.39 20.95
N ILE A 171 -0.57 -13.70 19.68
CA ILE A 171 -1.80 -13.45 18.95
C ILE A 171 -2.02 -14.60 17.98
N ASP A 172 -3.26 -15.03 17.81
CA ASP A 172 -3.61 -15.92 16.70
C ASP A 172 -3.55 -15.12 15.40
N LEU A 173 -2.52 -15.38 14.59
CA LEU A 173 -2.25 -14.60 13.39
C LEU A 173 -3.41 -14.69 12.39
N PHE A 174 -4.01 -15.86 12.22
CA PHE A 174 -5.13 -16.03 11.31
C PHE A 174 -6.31 -15.14 11.71
N SER A 175 -6.72 -15.17 12.98
CA SER A 175 -7.79 -14.33 13.50
C SER A 175 -7.46 -12.84 13.39
N ALA A 176 -6.21 -12.45 13.66
CA ALA A 176 -5.77 -11.07 13.55
C ALA A 176 -5.80 -10.55 12.11
N GLU A 177 -5.30 -11.33 11.15
CA GLU A 177 -5.31 -10.97 9.74
C GLU A 177 -6.74 -10.87 9.22
N MET A 178 -7.59 -11.84 9.56
CA MET A 178 -9.00 -11.84 9.17
C MET A 178 -9.74 -10.64 9.76
N ALA A 179 -9.51 -10.32 11.05
CA ALA A 179 -10.15 -9.17 11.70
C ALA A 179 -9.71 -7.82 11.12
N LEU A 180 -8.49 -7.72 10.60
CA LEU A 180 -8.01 -6.52 9.91
C LEU A 180 -8.65 -6.33 8.53
N ASP A 181 -9.04 -7.42 7.87
CA ASP A 181 -9.65 -7.41 6.53
C ASP A 181 -11.16 -7.10 6.53
N MET A 182 -11.83 -7.24 7.69
CA MET A 182 -13.24 -6.91 7.88
C MET A 182 -13.49 -5.39 8.02
#